data_AF-A0A961ID95-F1
#
_entry.id   AF-A0A961ID95-F1
#
_cell.length_a   1.000
_cell.length_b   1.000
_cell.length_c   1.000
_cell.angle_alpha   90.00
_cell.angle_beta   90.00
_cell.angle_gamma   90.00
#
_symmetry.space_group_name_H-M   'P 1'
#
loop_
_entity.id
_entity.type
_entity.pdbx_description
1 polymer ?
#
loop_
_entity_poly.entity_id
_entity_poly.type
_entity_poly.pdbx_seq_one_letter_code
_entity_poly.pdbx_strand_id
1 'polypeptide(L)'
;QTYTYSSEHIVSGTEQNSGEQLRFLVSYNADRPREIAIKDGEATISEISILYDEQGRVSQRIRKQPNQTNRFVYDYDNQNRVTGYEYQHASGDDWVTNKVARFVY
;
A
#
# COMPACT_ATOMS: atom_id res chain seq x y z
N GLN A 1 9.43 -19.56 -3.03
CA GLN A 1 8.77 -18.32 -3.52
C GLN A 1 9.41 -17.95 -4.85
N THR A 2 8.61 -17.83 -5.90
CA THR A 2 9.10 -17.42 -7.24
C THR A 2 8.44 -16.10 -7.59
N TYR A 3 9.25 -15.08 -7.89
CA TYR A 3 8.80 -13.77 -8.33
C TYR A 3 9.11 -13.64 -9.81
N THR A 4 8.10 -13.43 -10.64
CA THR A 4 8.28 -13.20 -12.08
C THR A 4 8.15 -11.72 -12.35
N TYR A 5 9.22 -11.13 -12.87
CA TYR A 5 9.25 -9.74 -13.33
C TYR A 5 8.92 -9.73 -14.82
N SER A 6 7.79 -9.14 -15.19
CA SER A 6 7.50 -8.84 -16.59
C SER A 6 7.99 -7.44 -16.95
N SER A 7 8.30 -7.21 -18.22
CA SER A 7 8.62 -5.89 -18.78
C SER A 7 7.47 -4.88 -18.70
N GLU A 8 6.27 -5.31 -18.26
CA GLU A 8 5.05 -4.53 -18.18
C GLU A 8 4.63 -4.21 -16.74
N HIS A 9 5.55 -4.29 -15.77
CA HIS A 9 5.33 -3.87 -14.37
C HIS A 9 4.36 -4.75 -13.56
N ILE A 10 4.14 -6.00 -13.99
CA ILE A 10 3.40 -7.02 -13.23
C ILE A 10 4.39 -7.86 -12.42
N VAL A 11 4.16 -7.97 -11.10
CA VAL A 11 4.89 -8.87 -10.19
C VAL A 11 3.95 -10.04 -9.85
N SER A 12 4.12 -11.20 -10.49
CA SER A 12 3.39 -12.41 -10.05
C SER A 12 4.22 -13.16 -9.00
N GLY A 13 3.58 -13.59 -7.91
CA GLY A 13 4.24 -14.28 -6.79
C GLY A 13 3.44 -15.50 -6.34
N THR A 14 4.05 -16.68 -6.32
CA THR A 14 3.41 -17.90 -5.81
C THR A 14 3.78 -18.12 -4.34
N GLU A 15 2.77 -18.23 -3.47
CA GLU A 15 2.96 -18.80 -2.13
C GLU A 15 2.83 -20.32 -2.21
N GLN A 16 3.96 -20.98 -2.02
CA GLN A 16 4.12 -22.43 -2.16
C GLN A 16 3.63 -23.13 -0.87
N ASN A 17 2.33 -23.04 -0.56
CA ASN A 17 1.70 -23.86 0.49
C ASN A 17 0.23 -24.22 0.19
N SER A 18 -0.50 -23.47 -0.64
CA SER A 18 -1.92 -23.75 -0.94
C SER A 18 -2.24 -24.01 -2.41
N GLY A 19 -1.29 -23.84 -3.34
CA GLY A 19 -1.58 -23.87 -4.78
C GLY A 19 -2.31 -22.61 -5.29
N GLU A 20 -2.63 -21.67 -4.40
CA GLU A 20 -3.15 -20.36 -4.76
C GLU A 20 -2.01 -19.49 -5.31
N GLN A 21 -2.21 -19.01 -6.53
CA GLN A 21 -1.28 -18.08 -7.17
C GLN A 21 -1.81 -16.66 -7.01
N LEU A 22 -1.26 -15.94 -6.03
CA LEU A 22 -1.51 -14.52 -5.92
C LEU A 22 -0.81 -13.76 -7.06
N ARG A 23 -1.51 -12.79 -7.65
CA ARG A 23 -0.93 -11.89 -8.65
C ARG A 23 -0.87 -10.48 -8.09
N PHE A 24 0.28 -9.82 -8.22
CA PHE A 24 0.46 -8.43 -7.83
C PHE A 24 0.60 -7.57 -9.08
N LEU A 25 -0.28 -6.59 -9.24
CA LEU A 25 -0.24 -5.64 -10.33
C LEU A 25 0.20 -4.30 -9.75
N VAL A 26 1.30 -3.74 -10.24
CA VAL A 26 1.78 -2.44 -9.78
C VAL A 26 1.54 -1.42 -10.87
N SER A 27 0.72 -0.42 -10.57
CA SER A 27 0.49 0.73 -11.45
C SER A 27 1.40 1.87 -11.06
N TYR A 28 1.89 2.61 -12.05
CA TYR A 28 2.79 3.75 -11.86
C TYR A 28 2.18 5.06 -12.36
N ASN A 29 2.64 6.18 -11.81
CA ASN A 29 2.51 7.52 -12.38
C ASN A 29 3.92 8.02 -12.69
N ALA A 30 4.24 8.20 -13.97
CA ALA A 30 5.64 8.25 -14.44
C ALA A 30 6.43 7.07 -13.87
N ASP A 31 7.48 7.33 -13.08
CA ASP A 31 8.33 6.30 -12.47
C ASP A 31 7.98 5.99 -11.00
N ARG A 32 6.85 6.52 -10.48
CA ARG A 32 6.45 6.33 -9.08
C ARG A 32 5.29 5.34 -8.96
N PRO A 33 5.37 4.30 -8.14
CA PRO A 33 4.25 3.38 -7.93
C PRO A 33 3.08 4.12 -7.27
N ARG A 34 1.90 4.06 -7.87
CA ARG A 34 0.68 4.71 -7.35
C ARG A 34 -0.31 3.71 -6.78
N GLU A 35 -0.27 2.46 -7.21
CA GLU A 35 -1.23 1.45 -6.80
C GLU A 35 -0.62 0.04 -6.88
N ILE A 36 -0.99 -0.82 -5.95
CA ILE A 36 -0.70 -2.25 -5.97
C ILE A 36 -2.03 -3.00 -5.79
N ALA A 37 -2.45 -3.75 -6.81
CA ALA A 37 -3.59 -4.65 -6.70
C ALA A 37 -3.11 -6.09 -6.45
N ILE A 38 -3.66 -6.71 -5.41
CA ILE A 38 -3.44 -8.12 -5.06
C ILE A 38 -4.66 -8.89 -5.54
N LYS A 39 -4.45 -9.83 -6.45
CA LYS A 39 -5.48 -10.67 -7.03
C LYS A 39 -5.33 -12.13 -6.62
N ASP A 40 -6.48 -12.75 -6.39
CA ASP A 40 -6.64 -14.20 -6.35
C ASP A 40 -7.48 -14.61 -7.57
N GLY A 41 -6.84 -15.29 -8.52
CA GLY A 41 -7.38 -15.45 -9.88
C GLY A 41 -7.63 -14.08 -10.54
N GLU A 42 -8.89 -13.81 -10.90
CA GLU A 42 -9.33 -12.54 -11.48
C GLU A 42 -9.89 -11.56 -10.44
N ALA A 43 -10.14 -12.00 -9.20
CA ALA A 43 -10.72 -11.19 -8.15
C ALA A 43 -9.65 -10.36 -7.44
N THR A 44 -9.87 -9.04 -7.30
CA THR A 44 -9.01 -8.18 -6.47
C THR A 44 -9.41 -8.34 -5.00
N ILE A 45 -8.51 -8.92 -4.20
CA ILE A 45 -8.72 -9.16 -2.76
C ILE A 45 -8.12 -8.05 -1.88
N SER A 46 -7.23 -7.24 -2.44
CA SER A 46 -6.69 -6.05 -1.79
C SER A 46 -6.17 -5.07 -2.83
N GLU A 47 -6.37 -3.80 -2.59
CA GLU A 47 -5.79 -2.71 -3.37
C GLU A 47 -5.04 -1.78 -2.41
N ILE A 48 -3.85 -1.33 -2.82
CA ILE A 48 -3.02 -0.44 -2.02
C ILE A 48 -2.72 0.79 -2.86
N SER A 49 -3.32 1.93 -2.53
CA SER A 49 -3.00 3.21 -3.15
C SER A 49 -1.85 3.89 -2.39
N ILE A 50 -0.92 4.49 -3.13
CA ILE A 50 0.24 5.20 -2.61
C ILE A 50 0.12 6.67 -3.04
N LEU A 51 0.04 7.55 -2.05
CA LEU A 51 -0.05 9.00 -2.25
C LEU A 51 1.28 9.64 -1.84
N TYR A 52 1.67 10.66 -2.58
CA TYR A 52 2.91 11.39 -2.36
C TYR A 52 2.60 12.84 -1.97
N ASP A 53 3.44 13.43 -1.12
CA ASP A 53 3.43 14.87 -0.88
C ASP A 53 4.14 15.64 -2.00
N GLU A 54 4.17 16.97 -1.89
CA GLU A 54 4.82 17.87 -2.86
C GLU A 54 6.33 17.64 -2.96
N GLN A 55 6.98 17.13 -1.90
CA GLN A 55 8.39 16.77 -1.90
C GLN A 55 8.64 15.37 -2.51
N GLY A 56 7.57 14.65 -2.87
CA GLY A 56 7.63 13.32 -3.46
C GLY A 56 7.87 12.19 -2.46
N ARG A 57 7.61 12.42 -1.17
CA ARG A 57 7.64 11.41 -0.12
C ARG A 57 6.26 10.77 0.00
N VAL A 58 6.19 9.53 0.51
CA VAL A 58 4.89 8.85 0.69
C VAL A 58 4.13 9.51 1.83
N SER A 59 3.11 10.30 1.51
CA SER A 59 2.27 10.94 2.52
C SER A 59 1.24 9.99 3.10
N GLN A 60 0.68 9.11 2.26
CA GLN A 60 -0.32 8.14 2.68
C GLN A 60 -0.18 6.81 1.94
N ARG A 61 -0.58 5.74 2.63
CA ARG A 61 -0.82 4.43 2.03
C ARG A 61 -2.20 3.94 2.42
N ILE A 62 -3.10 3.82 1.46
CA ILE A 62 -4.48 3.40 1.67
C ILE A 62 -4.60 1.94 1.22
N ARG A 63 -5.06 1.06 2.09
CA ARG A 63 -5.35 -0.34 1.78
C ARG A 63 -6.85 -0.56 1.80
N LYS A 64 -7.42 -0.93 0.66
CA LYS A 64 -8.81 -1.34 0.50
C LYS A 64 -8.89 -2.84 0.37
N GLN A 65 -9.77 -3.46 1.15
CA GLN A 65 -10.12 -4.87 1.12
C GLN A 65 -11.65 -4.98 1.09
N PRO A 66 -12.23 -6.15 0.75
CA PRO A 66 -13.68 -6.29 0.58
C PRO A 66 -14.52 -5.80 1.77
N ASN A 67 -14.01 -5.91 2.99
CA ASN A 67 -14.72 -5.59 4.22
C ASN A 67 -14.06 -4.50 5.08
N GLN A 68 -12.93 -3.96 4.65
CA GLN A 68 -12.20 -2.95 5.42
C GLN A 68 -11.38 -2.04 4.52
N THR A 69 -11.35 -0.76 4.87
CA THR A 69 -10.42 0.20 4.28
C THR A 69 -9.64 0.85 5.40
N ASN A 70 -8.32 0.81 5.31
CA ASN A 70 -7.42 1.39 6.30
C ASN A 70 -6.40 2.29 5.60
N ARG A 71 -5.87 3.28 6.30
CA ARG A 71 -4.74 4.07 5.79
C ARG A 71 -3.67 4.28 6.83
N PHE A 72 -2.45 4.44 6.35
CA PHE A 72 -1.35 5.04 7.08
C PHE A 72 -1.17 6.46 6.57
N VAL A 73 -1.07 7.43 7.48
CA VAL A 73 -0.62 8.80 7.20
C VAL A 73 0.74 8.96 7.84
N TYR A 74 1.75 9.41 7.09
CA TYR A 74 3.13 9.47 7.54
C TYR A 74 3.56 10.91 7.81
N ASP A 75 4.30 11.09 8.90
CA ASP A 75 4.92 12.37 9.26
C ASP A 75 6.43 12.30 9.04
N TYR A 76 7.02 13.42 8.64
CA TYR A 76 8.43 13.53 8.33
C TYR A 76 9.07 14.71 9.05
N ASP A 77 10.35 14.61 9.40
CA ASP A 77 11.16 15.75 9.80
C ASP A 77 11.73 16.51 8.59
N ASN A 78 12.45 17.60 8.89
CA ASN A 78 13.13 18.43 7.90
C ASN A 78 14.30 17.71 7.20
N GLN A 79 14.72 16.54 7.69
CA GLN A 79 15.73 15.68 7.08
C GLN A 79 15.10 14.54 6.25
N ASN A 80 13.78 14.59 6.01
CA ASN A 80 13.01 13.58 5.29
C ASN A 80 13.00 12.19 5.93
N ARG A 81 13.19 12.11 7.25
CA ARG A 81 13.04 10.87 8.02
C ARG A 81 11.61 10.76 8.54
N VAL A 82 11.05 9.57 8.52
CA VAL A 82 9.70 9.32 9.06
C VAL A 82 9.74 9.50 10.58
N THR A 83 9.02 10.47 11.13
CA THR A 83 8.94 10.72 12.58
C THR A 83 7.71 10.13 13.22
N GLY A 84 6.77 9.63 12.42
CA GLY A 84 5.61 8.93 12.94
C GLY A 84 4.64 8.48 11.87
N TYR A 85 3.58 7.82 12.33
CA TYR A 85 2.43 7.53 11.49
C TYR A 85 1.14 7.50 12.31
N GLU A 86 0.03 7.76 11.62
CA GLU A 86 -1.31 7.45 12.09
C GLU A 86 -1.89 6.30 11.27
N TYR A 87 -2.34 5.26 11.94
CA TYR A 87 -3.10 4.17 11.36
C TYR A 87 -4.58 4.42 11.64
N GLN A 88 -5.34 4.57 10.55
CA GLN A 88 -6.74 4.93 10.58
C GLN A 88 -7.55 3.90 9.79
N HIS A 89 -8.81 3.69 10.19
CA HIS A 89 -9.77 2.88 9.45
C HIS A 89 -10.94 3.75 8.99
N ALA A 90 -11.52 3.41 7.84
CA ALA A 90 -12.70 4.10 7.34
C ALA A 90 -13.92 3.72 8.18
N SER A 91 -14.76 4.71 8.50
CA SER A 91 -16.05 4.55 9.17
C SER A 91 -17.06 5.50 8.53
N GLY A 92 -17.88 4.96 7.61
CA GLY A 92 -18.69 5.81 6.73
C GLY A 92 -17.79 6.67 5.83
N ASP A 93 -18.02 7.98 5.86
CA ASP A 93 -17.22 8.98 5.12
C ASP A 93 -16.01 9.49 5.93
N ASP A 94 -15.87 9.07 7.19
CA ASP A 94 -14.83 9.52 8.11
C ASP A 94 -13.67 8.54 8.25
N TRP A 95 -12.55 9.04 8.78
CA TRP A 95 -11.40 8.24 9.17
C TRP A 95 -11.23 8.26 10.68
N VAL A 96 -11.22 7.08 11.29
CA VAL A 96 -11.06 6.92 12.72
C VAL A 96 -9.65 6.44 13.03
N THR A 97 -8.90 7.24 13.78
CA THR A 97 -7.55 6.87 14.23
C THR A 97 -7.61 5.74 15.23
N ASN A 98 -6.97 4.63 14.88
CA ASN A 98 -6.86 3.44 15.72
C ASN A 98 -5.51 3.44 16.46
N LYS A 99 -4.43 3.85 15.78
CA LYS A 99 -3.08 3.88 16.37
C LYS A 99 -2.28 5.07 15.90
N VAL A 100 -1.50 5.65 16.80
CA VAL A 100 -0.48 6.64 16.48
C VAL A 100 0.87 6.11 16.94
N ALA A 101 1.89 6.26 16.11
CA ALA A 101 3.27 5.97 16.47
C ALA A 101 4.14 7.21 16.25
N ARG A 102 5.08 7.44 17.15
CA ARG A 102 6.08 8.50 17.06
C ARG A 102 7.47 7.89 17.25
N PHE A 103 8.39 8.29 16.41
CA PHE A 103 9.77 7.85 16.41
C PHE A 103 10.65 9.00 16.88
N VAL A 104 11.53 8.71 17.82
CA VAL A 104 12.53 9.65 18.34
C VAL A 104 13.89 9.17 17.88
N TYR A 105 14.68 10.08 17.31
CA TYR A 105 15.99 9.84 16.73
C TYR A 105 17.08 10.54 17.54
#